data_AF-A0A1M3KUQ8-F1
#
_entry.id   AF-A0A1M3KUQ8-F1
#
_cell.length_a   1.000
_cell.length_b   1.000
_cell.length_c   1.000
_cell.angle_alpha   90.00
_cell.angle_beta   90.00
_cell.angle_gamma   90.00
#
_symmetry.space_group_name_H-M   'P 1'
#
loop_
_entity.id
_entity.type
_entity.pdbx_description
1 polymer ?
#
loop_
_entity_poly.entity_id
_entity_poly.type
_entity_poly.pdbx_seq_one_letter_code
_entity_poly.pdbx_strand_id
1 'polypeptide(L)' 'MDADWISMDQWARCAELSRPGIVFEIRNAEGLSLFTPCVMPPPEAPFDWTLPLLEFRPVAEEPAEHAGPMPLPRS' A
#
# COMPACT_ATOMS: atom_id res chain seq x y z
N MET A 1 14.80 11.43 2.62
CA MET A 1 15.39 10.42 1.71
C MET A 1 14.22 9.66 1.16
N ASP A 2 13.69 10.13 0.03
CA ASP A 2 12.58 9.51 -0.68
C ASP A 2 13.01 8.09 -1.08
N ALA A 3 12.24 7.08 -0.64
CA ALA A 3 12.48 5.71 -1.07
C ALA A 3 12.27 5.62 -2.58
N ASP A 4 13.26 5.04 -3.28
CA ASP A 4 13.23 4.88 -4.73
C ASP A 4 12.12 3.91 -5.13
N TRP A 5 11.42 4.21 -6.24
CA TRP A 5 10.35 3.37 -6.76
C TRP A 5 10.92 2.11 -7.42
N ILE A 6 10.32 0.97 -7.13
CA ILE A 6 10.75 -0.35 -7.62
C ILE A 6 9.67 -0.87 -8.58
N SER A 7 10.03 -1.38 -9.75
CA SER A 7 9.05 -1.97 -10.68
C SER A 7 8.26 -3.13 -10.03
N MET A 8 6.96 -3.21 -10.31
CA MET A 8 6.09 -4.31 -9.88
C MET A 8 6.56 -5.70 -10.33
N ASP A 9 7.37 -5.81 -11.39
CA ASP A 9 8.02 -7.08 -11.78
C ASP A 9 8.93 -7.63 -10.67
N GLN A 10 9.41 -6.75 -9.79
CA GLN A 10 10.27 -7.08 -8.65
C GLN A 10 9.48 -7.17 -7.34
N TRP A 11 8.15 -7.32 -7.38
CA TRP A 11 7.33 -7.36 -6.17
C TRP A 11 7.78 -8.40 -5.14
N ALA A 12 8.35 -9.53 -5.58
CA ALA A 12 8.92 -10.54 -4.68
C ALA A 12 9.98 -9.98 -3.70
N ARG A 13 10.63 -8.85 -4.04
CA ARG A 13 11.58 -8.13 -3.17
C ARG A 13 10.89 -7.46 -1.97
N CYS A 14 9.56 -7.36 -1.95
CA CYS A 14 8.83 -6.88 -0.77
C CYS A 14 9.16 -7.71 0.47
N ALA A 15 9.46 -9.00 0.32
CA ALA A 15 9.82 -9.87 1.45
C ALA A 15 11.16 -9.47 2.08
N GLU A 16 12.11 -9.00 1.26
CA GLU A 16 13.42 -8.52 1.72
C GLU A 16 13.32 -7.14 2.40
N LEU A 17 12.35 -6.34 1.97
CA LEU A 17 12.11 -4.98 2.48
C LEU A 17 11.10 -4.95 3.64
N SER A 18 10.39 -6.06 3.87
CA SER A 18 9.37 -6.18 4.89
C SER A 18 10.00 -6.08 6.27
N ARG A 19 9.49 -5.17 7.08
CA ARG A 19 9.90 -4.98 8.47
C ARG A 19 8.73 -4.39 9.27
N PRO A 20 8.72 -4.53 10.60
CA PRO A 20 7.68 -3.96 11.44
C PRO A 20 7.53 -2.44 11.20
N GLY A 21 6.28 -1.99 11.02
CA GLY A 21 5.96 -0.57 10.77
C GLY A 21 6.25 -0.08 9.34
N ILE A 22 6.46 -1.00 8.39
CA ILE A 22 6.53 -0.67 6.95
C ILE A 22 5.36 -1.31 6.22
N VAL A 23 4.70 -0.50 5.39
CA VAL A 23 3.79 -0.94 4.35
C VAL A 23 4.37 -0.58 2.98
N PHE A 24 3.80 -1.11 1.91
CA PHE A 24 4.22 -0.83 0.56
C PHE A 24 3.19 0.05 -0.12
N GLU A 25 3.65 1.21 -0.59
CA GLU A 25 2.88 2.05 -1.48
C GLU A 25 3.10 1.53 -2.90
N ILE A 26 2.02 1.14 -3.58
CA ILE A 26 1.98 0.74 -4.97
C ILE A 26 1.31 1.86 -5.76
N ARG A 27 1.89 2.23 -6.89
CA ARG A 27 1.38 3.28 -7.76
C ARG A 27 1.11 2.75 -9.16
N ASN A 28 0.02 3.18 -9.78
CA ASN A 28 -0.26 2.92 -11.20
C ASN A 28 0.20 4.07 -12.10
N ALA A 29 0.09 3.89 -13.42
CA ALA A 29 0.52 4.92 -14.38
C ALA A 29 -0.37 6.19 -14.39
N GLU A 30 -1.55 6.16 -13.77
CA GLU A 30 -2.41 7.34 -13.52
C GLU A 30 -1.96 8.14 -12.29
N GLY A 31 -1.07 7.58 -11.48
CA GLY A 31 -0.63 8.18 -10.23
C GLY A 31 -1.52 7.93 -9.03
N LEU A 32 -2.42 6.95 -9.12
CA LEU A 32 -3.18 6.45 -7.98
C LEU A 32 -2.27 5.56 -7.12
N SER A 33 -2.37 5.72 -5.80
CA SER A 33 -1.59 4.96 -4.82
C SER A 33 -2.47 3.99 -4.02
N LEU A 34 -1.93 2.81 -3.74
CA LEU A 34 -2.51 1.75 -2.92
C LEU A 34 -1.49 1.35 -1.85
N PHE A 35 -1.89 1.28 -0.59
CA PHE A 35 -1.02 0.85 0.50
C PHE A 35 -1.38 -0.57 0.91
N THR A 36 -0.38 -1.44 1.00
CA THR A 36 -0.59 -2.85 1.28
C THR A 36 0.62 -3.46 2.00
N PRO A 37 0.43 -4.45 2.89
CA PRO A 37 1.54 -5.26 3.38
C PRO A 37 2.18 -6.06 2.25
N CYS A 38 3.39 -6.60 2.50
CA CYS A 38 4.00 -7.55 1.57
C CYS A 38 3.18 -8.86 1.56
N VAL A 39 2.51 -9.13 0.44
CA VAL A 39 1.69 -10.32 0.21
C VAL A 39 2.10 -10.98 -1.10
N MET A 40 2.01 -12.31 -1.18
CA MET A 40 2.30 -13.09 -2.39
C MET A 40 1.10 -13.99 -2.70
N PRO A 41 0.52 -13.93 -3.93
CA PRO A 41 0.93 -13.12 -5.09
C PRO A 41 0.74 -11.60 -4.85
N PRO A 42 1.32 -10.73 -5.73
CA PRO A 42 1.05 -9.30 -5.68
C PRO A 42 -0.45 -9.01 -5.66
N PRO A 43 -0.88 -7.97 -4.93
CA PRO A 43 -2.28 -7.59 -4.90
C PRO A 43 -2.75 -7.20 -6.30
N GLU A 44 -4.01 -7.49 -6.60
CA GLU A 44 -4.65 -7.03 -7.82
C GLU A 44 -4.93 -5.53 -7.73
N ALA A 45 -4.97 -4.86 -8.87
CA ALA A 45 -5.40 -3.46 -8.91
C ALA A 45 -6.86 -3.36 -8.42
N PRO A 46 -7.21 -2.33 -7.62
CA PRO A 46 -8.60 -2.06 -7.27
C PRO A 46 -9.48 -2.01 -8.51
N PHE A 47 -10.75 -2.43 -8.39
CA PHE A 47 -11.68 -2.50 -9.53
C PHE A 47 -11.89 -1.15 -10.26
N ASP A 48 -11.66 -0.05 -9.54
CA ASP A 48 -11.81 1.31 -10.04
C ASP A 48 -10.60 1.78 -10.87
N TRP A 49 -9.51 1.00 -10.89
CA TRP A 49 -8.28 1.35 -11.59
C TRP A 49 -8.30 0.80 -13.01
N THR A 50 -8.13 1.69 -13.98
CA THR A 50 -8.11 1.34 -15.41
C THR A 50 -6.73 0.86 -15.85
N LEU A 51 -5.67 1.36 -15.20
CA LEU A 51 -4.28 1.03 -15.50
C LEU A 51 -3.66 0.05 -14.49
N PRO A 52 -2.71 -0.79 -14.96
CA PRO A 52 -2.02 -1.75 -14.11
C PRO A 52 -1.13 -1.06 -13.07
N LEU A 53 -0.83 -1.79 -12.00
CA LEU A 53 0.18 -1.45 -11.02
C LEU A 53 1.54 -1.35 -11.73
N LEU A 54 2.26 -0.26 -11.52
CA LEU A 54 3.51 0.05 -12.23
C LEU A 54 4.72 -0.13 -11.31
N GLU A 55 4.67 0.50 -10.14
CA GLU A 55 5.81 0.61 -9.24
C GLU A 55 5.36 0.49 -7.80
N PHE A 56 6.27 0.12 -6.92
CA PHE A 56 6.05 0.09 -5.48
C PHE A 56 7.25 0.61 -4.71
N ARG A 57 7.03 1.07 -3.47
CA ARG A 57 8.12 1.44 -2.56
C ARG A 57 7.74 1.13 -1.10
N PRO A 58 8.71 0.81 -0.23
CA PRO A 58 8.47 0.70 1.20
C PRO A 58 8.28 2.09 1.81
N VAL A 59 7.20 2.27 2.57
CA VAL A 59 6.89 3.49 3.31
C VAL A 59 6.60 3.15 4.77
N ALA A 60 6.78 4.12 5.67
CA ALA A 60 6.34 3.95 7.05
C ALA A 60 4.82 3.80 7.08
N GLU A 61 4.33 2.81 7.83
CA GLU A 61 2.91 2.70 8.14
C GLU A 61 2.49 3.96 8.89
N GLU A 62 1.53 4.69 8.35
CA GLU A 62 0.92 5.80 9.09
C GLU A 62 0.21 5.23 10.31
N PRO A 63 0.44 5.78 11.51
CA PRO A 63 -0.23 5.30 12.70
C PRO A 63 -1.74 5.41 12.48
N ALA A 64 -2.45 4.29 12.63
CA ALA A 64 -3.90 4.27 12.51
C ALA A 64 -4.49 5.37 13.40
N GLU A 65 -5.23 6.28 12.78
CA GLU A 65 -5.96 7.30 13.51
C GLU A 65 -6.95 6.57 14.43
N HIS A 66 -6.85 6.83 15.74
CA HIS A 66 -7.74 6.20 16.70
C HIS A 66 -9.18 6.61 16.33
N ALA A 67 -9.98 5.65 15.88
CA ALA A 67 -11.37 5.92 15.54
C ALA A 67 -12.04 6.54 16.78
N GLY A 68 -12.62 7.73 16.59
CA GLY A 68 -13.42 8.36 17.62
C GLY A 68 -14.51 7.40 18.12
N PRO A 69 -14.97 7.53 19.37
CA PRO A 69 -15.98 6.64 19.93
C PRO A 69 -17.20 6.53 19.00
N MET A 70 -17.67 5.30 18.77
CA MET A 70 -18.87 5.06 17.96
C MET A 70 -20.02 5.94 18.46
N PRO A 71 -20.79 6.59 17.56
CA PRO A 71 -21.91 7.42 17.96
C PRO A 71 -22.94 6.59 18.72
N LEU A 72 -23.43 7.12 19.85
CA LEU A 72 -24.46 6.47 20.64
C LEU A 72 -25.75 6.30 19.81
N PRO A 73 -26.42 5.13 19.89
CA PRO A 73 -27.68 4.93 19.18
C PRO A 73 -28.73 5.93 19.66
N ARG A 74 -29.44 6.57 18.72
CA ARG A 74 -30.62 7.41 19.02
C ARG A 74 -31.81 6.51 19.32
N SER A 75 -32.37 6.63 20.53
CA SER A 75 -33.69 6.07 20.90
C SER A 75 -34.81 6.99 20.44
#